data_AF-A0A442YCE4-F1
#
_entry.id   AF-A0A442YCE4-F1
#
_cell.length_a   1.000
_cell.length_b   1.000
_cell.length_c   1.000
_cell.angle_alpha   90.00
_cell.angle_beta   90.00
_cell.angle_gamma   90.00
#
_symmetry.space_group_name_H-M   'P 1'
#
loop_
_entity.id
_entity.type
_entity.pdbx_description
1 polymer ?
#
loop_
_entity_poly.entity_id
_entity_poly.type
_entity_poly.pdbx_seq_one_letter_code
_entity_poly.pdbx_strand_id
1 'polypeptide(L)'
;MTAFTVRVPDETANRLDQLAEKLDRSRSYVAAQAIEDFVAREEWQLAEIEAGLAEAERGDFASDRDVAAVVGKYVKSARRA
;
A
#
# COMPACT_ATOMS: atom_id res chain seq x y z
N MET A 1 18.20 -17.70 1.33
CA MET A 1 17.98 -16.50 2.16
C MET A 1 19.26 -15.69 2.15
N THR A 2 19.17 -14.40 1.84
CA THR A 2 20.30 -13.47 1.87
C THR A 2 20.24 -12.68 3.17
N ALA A 3 21.40 -12.46 3.80
CA ALA A 3 21.50 -11.65 5.01
C ALA A 3 22.07 -10.28 4.67
N PHE A 4 21.48 -9.23 5.24
CA PHE A 4 21.97 -7.87 5.14
C PHE A 4 21.75 -7.13 6.46
N THR A 5 22.52 -6.07 6.69
CA THR A 5 22.47 -5.29 7.92
C THR A 5 21.66 -4.02 7.67
N VAL A 6 20.63 -3.79 8.47
CA VAL A 6 19.83 -2.57 8.44
C VAL A 6 20.14 -1.74 9.68
N ARG A 7 20.33 -0.43 9.50
CA ARG A 7 20.42 0.52 10.61
C ARG A 7 19.04 1.11 10.85
N VAL A 8 18.57 1.04 12.09
CA VAL A 8 17.34 1.66 12.55
C VAL A 8 17.63 2.45 13.83
N PRO A 9 16.83 3.48 14.16
CA PRO A 9 16.92 4.14 15.46
C PRO A 9 16.72 3.13 16.61
N ASP A 10 17.39 3.36 17.74
CA ASP A 10 17.32 2.48 18.91
C ASP A 10 15.87 2.31 19.42
N GLU A 11 15.08 3.38 19.37
CA GLU A 11 13.65 3.33 19.72
C GLU A 11 12.88 2.33 18.84
N THR A 12 13.16 2.31 17.53
CA THR A 12 12.53 1.38 16.60
C THR A 12 12.97 -0.06 16.89
N ALA A 13 14.26 -0.28 17.18
CA ALA A 13 14.77 -1.61 17.55
C ALA A 13 14.07 -2.14 18.81
N ASN A 14 13.96 -1.31 19.85
CA ASN A 14 13.28 -1.66 21.10
C ASN A 14 11.80 -2.00 20.89
N ARG A 15 11.09 -1.22 20.05
CA ARG A 15 9.68 -1.50 19.72
C ARG A 15 9.53 -2.81 18.95
N LEU A 16 10.48 -3.13 18.07
CA LEU A 16 10.49 -4.38 17.32
C LEU A 16 10.74 -5.59 18.23
N ASP A 17 11.65 -5.45 19.21
CA ASP A 17 11.92 -6.49 20.21
C ASP A 17 10.68 -6.80 21.05
N GLN A 18 9.98 -5.78 21.54
CA GLN A 18 8.72 -5.95 22.28
C GLN A 18 7.62 -6.61 21.44
N LEU A 19 7.56 -6.28 20.15
CA LEU A 19 6.58 -6.89 19.24
C LEU A 19 6.91 -8.36 19.00
N ALA A 20 8.19 -8.69 18.79
CA ALA A 20 8.65 -10.06 18.58
C ALA A 20 8.34 -10.96 19.80
N GLU A 21 8.57 -10.46 21.01
CA GLU A 21 8.22 -11.16 22.26
C GLU A 21 6.71 -11.48 22.33
N LYS A 22 5.85 -10.48 22.08
CA LYS A 22 4.39 -10.66 22.10
C LYS A 22 3.86 -11.62 21.04
N LEU A 23 4.56 -11.72 19.91
CA LEU A 23 4.21 -12.60 18.80
C LEU A 23 4.80 -14.01 18.93
N ASP A 24 5.62 -14.27 19.97
CA ASP A 24 6.40 -15.51 20.13
C ASP A 24 7.22 -15.82 18.86
N ARG A 25 7.96 -14.80 18.39
CA ARG A 25 8.80 -14.85 17.19
C ARG A 25 10.14 -14.20 17.45
N SER A 26 11.13 -14.54 16.62
CA SER A 26 12.43 -13.88 16.68
C SER A 26 12.35 -12.47 16.09
N ARG A 27 13.19 -11.54 16.57
CA ARG A 27 13.32 -10.20 15.99
C ARG A 27 13.56 -10.25 14.47
N SER A 28 14.43 -11.15 14.02
CA SER A 28 14.75 -11.30 12.60
C SER A 28 13.56 -11.77 11.78
N TYR A 29 12.70 -12.64 12.34
CA TYR A 29 11.46 -13.06 11.66
C TYR A 29 10.52 -11.87 11.47
N VAL A 30 10.26 -11.09 12.53
CA VAL A 30 9.36 -9.93 12.46
C VAL A 30 9.93 -8.85 11.52
N ALA A 31 11.25 -8.63 11.55
CA ALA A 31 11.91 -7.72 10.62
C ALA A 31 11.75 -8.16 9.16
N ALA A 32 11.99 -9.43 8.87
CA ALA A 32 11.84 -9.98 7.52
C ALA A 32 10.39 -9.84 7.04
N GLN A 33 9.43 -10.24 7.87
CA GLN A 33 8.01 -10.13 7.54
C GLN A 33 7.61 -8.67 7.24
N ALA A 34 8.04 -7.72 8.08
CA ALA A 34 7.74 -6.30 7.87
C ALA A 34 8.34 -5.76 6.56
N ILE A 35 9.53 -6.23 6.18
CA ILE A 35 10.19 -5.85 4.92
C ILE A 35 9.47 -6.48 3.73
N GLU A 36 9.09 -7.75 3.80
CA GLU A 36 8.34 -8.46 2.76
C GLU A 36 6.98 -7.79 2.52
N ASP A 37 6.24 -7.49 3.60
CA ASP A 37 4.95 -6.79 3.54
C ASP A 37 5.09 -5.38 2.94
N PHE A 38 6.18 -4.68 3.28
CA PHE A 38 6.47 -3.36 2.72
C PHE A 38 6.74 -3.46 1.21
N VAL A 39 7.65 -4.34 0.80
CA VAL A 39 8.04 -4.49 -0.62
C VAL A 39 6.83 -4.88 -1.46
N ALA A 40 6.04 -5.88 -1.04
CA ALA A 40 4.87 -6.32 -1.79
C ALA A 40 3.84 -5.20 -1.98
N ARG A 41 3.62 -4.38 -0.95
CA ARG A 41 2.69 -3.24 -1.01
C ARG A 41 3.19 -2.14 -1.94
N GLU A 42 4.47 -1.78 -1.87
CA GLU A 42 5.04 -0.74 -2.73
C GLU A 42 5.12 -1.20 -4.19
N GLU A 43 5.50 -2.47 -4.45
CA GLU A 43 5.57 -3.02 -5.81
C GLU A 43 4.21 -2.98 -6.51
N TRP A 44 3.15 -3.44 -5.83
CA TRP A 44 1.81 -3.34 -6.38
C TRP A 44 1.40 -1.90 -6.64
N GLN A 45 1.66 -0.99 -5.71
CA GLN A 45 1.29 0.42 -5.86
C GLN A 45 2.01 1.08 -7.04
N LEU A 46 3.31 0.83 -7.19
CA LEU A 46 4.08 1.37 -8.32
C LEU A 46 3.56 0.80 -9.64
N ALA A 47 3.30 -0.49 -9.71
CA ALA A 47 2.78 -1.12 -10.92
C ALA A 47 1.42 -0.53 -11.37
N GLU A 48 0.50 -0.28 -10.43
CA GLU A 48 -0.78 0.37 -10.74
C GLU A 48 -0.61 1.82 -11.22
N ILE A 49 0.33 2.57 -10.62
CA ILE A 49 0.64 3.94 -11.06
C ILE A 49 1.20 3.93 -12.47
N GLU A 50 2.16 3.06 -12.76
CA GLU A 50 2.76 2.92 -14.09
C GLU A 50 1.73 2.50 -15.14
N ALA A 51 0.84 1.56 -14.79
CA ALA A 51 -0.25 1.15 -15.67
C ALA A 51 -1.21 2.31 -15.98
N GLY A 52 -1.65 3.05 -14.95
CA GLY A 52 -2.54 4.19 -15.12
C GLY A 52 -1.91 5.35 -15.91
N LEU A 53 -0.60 5.59 -15.74
CA LEU A 53 0.14 6.54 -16.56
C LEU A 53 0.16 6.10 -18.03
N ALA A 54 0.42 4.82 -18.30
CA ALA A 54 0.43 4.29 -19.66
C ALA A 54 -0.96 4.35 -20.32
N GLU A 55 -2.04 4.12 -19.57
CA GLU A 55 -3.43 4.30 -20.02
C GLU A 55 -3.71 5.76 -20.38
N ALA A 56 -3.32 6.69 -19.50
CA ALA A 56 -3.47 8.12 -19.72
C ALA A 56 -2.71 8.62 -20.96
N GLU A 57 -1.48 8.15 -21.16
CA GLU A 57 -0.67 8.47 -22.35
C GLU A 57 -1.31 7.98 -23.65
N ARG A 58 -2.05 6.87 -23.61
CA ARG A 58 -2.83 6.35 -24.75
C ARG A 58 -4.19 7.04 -24.91
N GLY A 59 -4.53 7.97 -24.01
CA GLY A 59 -5.84 8.63 -23.98
C GLY A 59 -6.99 7.70 -23.56
N ASP A 60 -6.69 6.61 -22.85
CA ASP A 60 -7.66 5.63 -22.37
C ASP A 60 -8.40 6.16 -21.13
N PHE A 61 -9.21 7.20 -21.35
CA PHE A 61 -10.03 7.81 -20.34
C PHE A 61 -11.50 7.46 -20.57
N ALA A 62 -12.26 7.37 -19.49
CA ALA A 62 -13.71 7.29 -19.55
C ALA A 62 -14.28 8.53 -20.27
N SER A 63 -15.35 8.33 -21.05
CA SER A 63 -16.03 9.45 -21.70
C SER A 63 -16.83 10.28 -20.68
N ASP A 64 -17.18 11.52 -21.03
CA ASP A 64 -18.06 12.38 -20.23
C ASP A 64 -19.37 11.67 -19.85
N ARG A 65 -19.90 10.85 -20.77
CA ARG A 65 -21.12 10.08 -20.55
C ARG A 65 -20.94 9.00 -19.49
N ASP A 66 -19.81 8.30 -19.51
CA ASP A 66 -19.49 7.24 -18.54
C ASP A 66 -19.32 7.83 -17.14
N VAL A 67 -18.60 8.96 -17.05
CA VAL A 67 -18.43 9.70 -15.79
C VAL A 67 -19.79 10.18 -15.25
N ALA A 68 -20.64 10.77 -16.11
CA ALA A 68 -21.97 11.22 -15.71
C ALA A 68 -22.86 10.08 -15.20
N ALA A 69 -22.75 8.87 -15.79
CA ALA A 69 -23.49 7.70 -15.35
C ALA A 69 -23.05 7.22 -13.96
N VAL A 70 -21.74 7.18 -13.68
CA VAL A 70 -21.20 6.79 -12.36
C VAL A 70 -21.62 7.80 -11.29
N VAL A 71 -21.46 9.09 -11.56
CA VAL A 71 -21.87 10.17 -10.64
C VAL A 71 -23.37 10.09 -10.38
N GLY A 72 -24.20 9.95 -11.42
CA GLY A 72 -25.64 9.83 -11.27
C GLY A 72 -26.09 8.64 -10.42
N LYS A 73 -25.35 7.53 -10.47
CA LYS A 73 -25.63 6.30 -9.71
C LYS A 73 -25.27 6.40 -8.23
N TYR A 74 -24.13 7.01 -7.90
CA TYR A 74 -23.58 6.95 -6.53
C TYR A 74 -23.62 8.28 -5.76
N VAL A 75 -23.85 9.42 -6.42
CA VAL A 75 -23.75 10.77 -5.80
C VAL A 75 -25.12 11.38 -5.40
N LYS A 76 -26.19 10.58 -5.21
CA LYS A 76 -27.48 11.05 -4.62
C LYS A 76 -27.82 10.17 -3.39
N SER A 77 -28.00 10.62 -2.14
CA SER A 77 -28.34 11.93 -1.57
C SER A 77 -27.66 12.22 -0.21
N ALA A 78 -27.04 13.39 -0.04
CA ALA A 78 -26.76 14.01 1.27
C ALA A 78 -27.69 15.22 1.56
N ARG A 79 -28.82 15.34 0.84
CA ARG A 79 -29.83 16.39 1.07
C ARG A 79 -31.20 15.77 1.31
N ARG A 80 -31.42 15.33 2.55
CA ARG A 80 -32.72 15.35 3.24
C ARG A 80 -32.44 15.58 4.73
N ALA A 81 -32.44 16.84 5.13
CA ALA A 81 -32.63 17.31 6.49
C ALA A 81 -33.68 18.42 6.41
#